data_AF-A0A4D6N5U9-F1
#
_entry.id   AF-A0A4D6N5U9-F1
#
_cell.length_a   1.000
_cell.length_b   1.000
_cell.length_c   1.000
_cell.angle_alpha   90.00
_cell.angle_beta   90.00
_cell.angle_gamma   90.00
#
_symmetry.space_group_name_H-M   'P 1'
#
loop_
_entity.id
_entity.type
_entity.pdbx_description
1 polymer ?
#
loop_
_entity_poly.entity_id
_entity_poly.type
_entity_poly.pdbx_seq_one_letter_code
_entity_poly.pdbx_strand_id
1 'polypeptide(L)'
;MKDELGEGGFKEGSQTRVEELKIQVNNHVEEKAARKKAREEWMEEKKRLGTWKVRCLDSENKLKGRIVELEPDYDEVKEKIGGLELELEDLKSCIIQEYINEFQKCLRQAAFFYKDIDVSDSRFDVNKDVVDGELVSEAGSSREEESDKVAKGPDANVDDAVVVEDVDEETT
;
A
#
# COMPACT_ATOMS: atom_id res chain seq x y z
N MET A 1 -20.48 86.17 53.81
CA MET A 1 -19.83 84.85 53.87
C MET A 1 -20.13 84.22 52.52
N LYS A 2 -19.25 84.41 51.53
CA LYS A 2 -18.15 83.49 51.14
C LYS A 2 -18.74 82.09 50.89
N ASP A 3 -19.04 81.80 49.63
CA ASP A 3 -18.23 80.93 48.75
C ASP A 3 -18.31 79.49 49.29
N GLU A 4 -18.80 78.49 48.57
CA GLU A 4 -18.03 77.84 47.52
C GLU A 4 -18.91 77.08 46.53
N LEU A 5 -18.56 77.29 45.26
CA LEU A 5 -19.05 76.65 44.06
C LEU A 5 -18.68 75.17 43.99
N GLY A 6 -19.46 74.42 43.21
CA GLY A 6 -19.33 72.99 43.01
C GLY A 6 -17.96 72.53 42.50
N GLU A 7 -17.36 71.58 43.20
CA GLU A 7 -16.16 70.85 42.76
C GLU A 7 -16.13 69.36 43.15
N GLY A 8 -17.19 68.84 43.79
CA GLY A 8 -17.19 67.48 44.37
C GLY A 8 -17.38 66.35 43.36
N GLY A 9 -18.30 66.47 42.39
CA GLY A 9 -18.61 65.40 41.43
C GLY A 9 -17.64 65.27 40.25
N PHE A 10 -16.86 66.33 39.96
CA PHE A 10 -15.92 66.35 38.83
C PHE A 10 -14.59 65.64 39.14
N LYS A 11 -14.18 65.60 40.42
CA LYS A 11 -12.89 65.02 40.85
C LYS A 11 -12.91 63.49 40.89
N GLU A 12 -13.99 62.87 41.36
CA GLU A 12 -14.13 61.40 41.47
C GLU A 12 -14.32 60.70 40.11
N GLY A 13 -15.14 61.30 39.23
CA GLY A 13 -15.28 60.84 37.83
C GLY A 13 -14.02 61.04 36.99
N SER A 14 -13.14 61.97 37.36
CA SER A 14 -11.84 62.15 36.71
C SER A 14 -10.81 61.12 37.20
N GLN A 15 -10.84 60.77 38.49
CA GLN A 15 -9.93 59.78 39.07
C GLN A 15 -10.20 58.36 38.54
N THR A 16 -11.46 57.95 38.45
CA THR A 16 -11.88 56.66 37.86
C THR A 16 -11.45 56.49 36.40
N ARG A 17 -11.54 57.56 35.59
CA ARG A 17 -11.04 57.55 34.20
C ARG A 17 -9.52 57.39 34.10
N VAL A 18 -8.77 57.98 35.03
CA VAL A 18 -7.30 57.82 35.08
C VAL A 18 -6.91 56.39 35.43
N GLU A 19 -7.62 55.75 36.35
CA GLU A 19 -7.41 54.35 36.74
C GLU A 19 -7.76 53.38 35.60
N GLU A 20 -8.88 53.60 34.90
CA GLU A 20 -9.27 52.83 33.72
C GLU A 20 -8.23 52.92 32.59
N LEU A 21 -7.77 54.14 32.28
CA LEU A 21 -6.72 54.36 31.29
C LEU A 21 -5.41 53.66 31.68
N LYS A 22 -5.09 53.60 32.97
CA LYS A 22 -3.91 52.90 33.48
C LYS A 22 -4.00 51.39 33.26
N ILE A 23 -5.18 50.80 33.48
CA ILE A 23 -5.44 49.38 33.19
C ILE A 23 -5.32 49.09 31.68
N GLN A 24 -5.92 49.94 30.83
CA GLN A 24 -5.82 49.80 29.37
C GLN A 24 -4.37 49.87 28.87
N VAL A 25 -3.58 50.80 29.39
CA VAL A 25 -2.15 50.91 29.04
C VAL A 25 -1.40 49.65 29.47
N ASN A 26 -1.66 49.12 30.67
CA ASN A 26 -1.02 47.88 31.13
C ASN A 26 -1.39 46.68 30.22
N ASN A 27 -2.68 46.51 29.92
CA ASN A 27 -3.17 45.44 29.03
C ASN A 27 -2.54 45.54 27.63
N HIS A 28 -2.45 46.76 27.07
CA HIS A 28 -1.81 46.97 25.77
C HIS A 28 -0.31 46.66 25.80
N VAL A 29 0.38 46.92 26.92
CA VAL A 29 1.79 46.53 27.09
C VAL A 29 1.95 45.02 27.12
N GLU A 30 1.10 44.32 27.86
CA GLU A 30 1.11 42.85 27.94
C GLU A 30 0.77 42.20 26.59
N GLU A 31 -0.27 42.68 25.89
CA GLU A 31 -0.65 42.19 24.56
C GLU A 31 0.48 42.41 23.54
N LYS A 32 1.13 43.59 23.57
CA LYS A 32 2.26 43.88 22.70
C LYS A 32 3.45 42.94 22.98
N ALA A 33 3.70 42.59 24.24
CA ALA A 33 4.72 41.63 24.63
C ALA A 33 4.37 40.22 24.13
N ALA A 34 3.14 39.76 24.36
CA ALA A 34 2.64 38.47 23.87
C ALA A 34 2.73 38.37 22.34
N ARG A 35 2.31 39.42 21.61
CA ARG A 35 2.40 39.50 20.14
C ARG A 35 3.84 39.51 19.64
N LYS A 36 4.79 40.08 20.40
CA LYS A 36 6.22 40.01 20.06
C LYS A 36 6.74 38.58 20.21
N LYS A 37 6.44 37.93 21.34
CA LYS A 37 6.83 36.54 21.61
C LYS A 37 6.27 35.57 20.57
N ALA A 38 4.98 35.67 20.25
CA ALA A 38 4.35 34.83 19.24
C ALA A 38 4.98 34.98 17.85
N ARG A 39 5.42 36.19 17.49
CA ARG A 39 6.16 36.41 16.24
C ARG A 39 7.55 35.77 16.25
N GLU A 40 8.23 35.78 17.39
CA GLU A 40 9.54 35.12 17.53
C GLU A 40 9.40 33.59 17.43
N GLU A 41 8.45 32.99 18.16
CA GLU A 41 8.15 31.55 18.09
C GLU A 41 7.74 31.11 16.68
N TRP A 42 6.90 31.90 15.99
CA TRP A 42 6.53 31.64 14.60
C TRP A 42 7.73 31.63 13.66
N MET A 43 8.70 32.52 13.86
CA MET A 43 9.91 32.57 13.05
C MET A 43 10.85 31.39 13.32
N GLU A 44 10.90 30.89 14.56
CA GLU A 44 11.63 29.66 14.90
C GLU A 44 10.99 28.43 14.26
N GLU A 45 9.66 28.33 14.33
CA GLU A 45 8.93 27.23 13.71
C GLU A 45 9.09 27.23 12.18
N LYS A 46 9.03 28.41 11.56
CA LYS A 46 9.27 28.56 10.12
C LYS A 46 10.67 28.08 9.72
N LYS A 47 11.70 28.36 10.53
CA LYS A 47 13.06 27.85 10.31
C LYS A 47 13.11 26.33 10.47
N ARG A 48 12.47 25.81 11.52
CA ARG A 48 12.38 24.36 11.79
C ARG A 48 11.73 23.63 10.61
N LEU A 49 10.61 24.15 10.11
CA LEU A 49 9.89 23.60 8.97
C LEU A 49 10.74 23.63 7.69
N GLY A 50 11.50 24.70 7.46
CA GLY A 50 12.46 24.78 6.36
C GLY A 50 13.49 23.65 6.39
N THR A 51 14.10 23.40 7.55
CA THR A 51 15.06 22.31 7.73
C THR A 51 14.41 20.93 7.55
N TRP A 52 13.19 20.73 8.07
CA TRP A 52 12.44 19.50 7.88
C TRP A 52 12.16 19.22 6.40
N LYS A 53 11.70 20.24 5.66
CA LYS A 53 11.43 20.13 4.22
C LYS A 53 12.65 19.64 3.44
N VAL A 54 13.83 20.21 3.72
CA VAL A 54 15.09 19.80 3.06
C VAL A 54 15.41 18.33 3.35
N ARG A 55 15.30 17.89 4.62
CA ARG A 55 15.57 16.48 4.98
C ARG A 55 14.60 15.51 4.32
N CYS A 56 13.31 15.85 4.25
CA CYS A 56 12.32 15.02 3.56
C CYS A 56 12.66 14.87 2.08
N LEU A 57 12.98 15.97 1.39
CA LEU A 57 13.37 15.94 -0.02
C LEU A 57 14.67 15.16 -0.25
N ASP A 58 15.67 15.32 0.61
CA ASP A 58 16.91 14.53 0.55
C ASP A 58 16.63 13.03 0.68
N SER A 59 15.81 12.63 1.64
CA SER A 59 15.41 11.24 1.83
C SER A 59 14.61 10.67 0.65
N GLU A 60 13.71 11.47 0.08
CA GLU A 60 12.92 11.10 -1.10
C GLU A 60 13.83 10.87 -2.30
N ASN A 61 14.75 11.79 -2.57
CA ASN A 61 15.70 11.65 -3.68
C ASN A 61 16.64 10.46 -3.47
N LYS A 62 17.08 10.21 -2.23
CA LYS A 62 17.90 9.05 -1.90
C LYS A 62 17.16 7.73 -2.15
N LEU A 63 15.88 7.65 -1.82
CA LEU A 63 15.07 6.46 -2.09
C LEU A 63 14.82 6.28 -3.59
N LYS A 64 14.51 7.35 -4.32
CA LYS A 64 14.38 7.30 -5.78
C LYS A 64 15.66 6.80 -6.45
N GLY A 65 16.83 7.28 -6.00
CA GLY A 65 18.12 6.78 -6.48
C GLY A 65 18.31 5.28 -6.25
N ARG A 66 17.97 4.79 -5.04
CA ARG A 66 18.05 3.36 -4.72
C ARG A 66 17.09 2.49 -5.54
N ILE A 67 15.92 3.01 -5.90
CA ILE A 67 14.97 2.30 -6.77
C ILE A 67 15.59 2.11 -8.15
N VAL A 68 16.08 3.20 -8.76
CA VAL A 68 16.73 3.15 -10.09
C VAL A 68 17.96 2.25 -10.09
N GLU A 69 18.72 2.22 -8.99
CA GLU A 69 19.88 1.33 -8.84
C GLU A 69 19.50 -0.16 -8.77
N LEU A 70 18.40 -0.51 -8.09
CA LEU A 70 17.97 -1.90 -7.89
C LEU A 70 17.09 -2.46 -9.01
N GLU A 71 16.45 -1.60 -9.81
CA GLU A 71 15.61 -1.98 -10.94
C GLU A 71 16.32 -2.92 -11.95
N PRO A 72 17.55 -2.65 -12.42
CA PRO A 72 18.23 -3.55 -13.36
C PRO A 72 18.56 -4.92 -12.74
N ASP A 73 18.97 -4.96 -11.47
CA ASP A 73 19.26 -6.22 -10.78
C ASP A 73 17.98 -7.08 -10.65
N TYR A 74 16.84 -6.43 -10.36
CA TYR A 74 15.55 -7.11 -10.31
C TYR A 74 15.15 -7.68 -11.67
N ASP A 75 15.29 -6.89 -12.74
CA ASP A 75 14.99 -7.34 -14.10
C ASP A 75 15.92 -8.49 -14.53
N GLU A 76 17.22 -8.42 -14.23
CA GLU A 76 18.18 -9.49 -14.52
C GLU A 76 17.81 -10.79 -13.81
N VAL A 77 17.45 -10.72 -12.52
CA VAL A 77 17.02 -11.90 -11.76
C VAL A 77 15.72 -12.48 -12.33
N LYS A 78 14.76 -11.61 -12.67
CA LYS A 78 13.49 -12.02 -13.26
C LYS A 78 13.68 -12.71 -14.61
N GLU A 79 14.55 -12.20 -15.46
CA GLU A 79 14.89 -12.84 -16.74
C GLU A 79 15.54 -14.22 -16.53
N LYS A 80 16.47 -14.34 -15.58
CA LYS A 80 17.11 -15.63 -15.25
C LYS A 80 16.10 -16.65 -14.73
N ILE A 81 15.14 -16.24 -13.90
CA ILE A 81 14.07 -17.13 -13.42
C ILE A 81 13.26 -17.65 -14.61
N GLY A 82 12.82 -16.78 -15.51
CA GLY A 82 12.09 -17.20 -16.71
C GLY A 82 12.89 -18.14 -17.62
N GLY A 83 14.19 -17.91 -17.76
CA GLY A 83 15.09 -18.81 -18.49
C GLY A 83 15.18 -20.20 -17.87
N LEU A 84 15.37 -20.27 -16.54
CA LEU A 84 15.45 -21.54 -15.81
C LEU A 84 14.13 -22.31 -15.80
N GLU A 85 12.99 -21.62 -15.74
CA GLU A 85 11.66 -22.24 -15.86
C GLU A 85 11.50 -22.93 -17.23
N LEU A 86 11.95 -22.28 -18.30
CA LEU A 86 11.92 -22.84 -19.65
C LEU A 86 12.85 -24.04 -19.82
N GLU A 87 14.09 -23.94 -19.31
CA GLU A 87 15.05 -25.06 -19.32
C GLU A 87 14.54 -26.25 -18.52
N LEU A 88 13.89 -26.01 -17.38
CA LEU A 88 13.30 -27.07 -16.56
C LEU A 88 12.18 -27.80 -17.31
N GLU A 89 11.34 -27.08 -18.03
CA GLU A 89 10.25 -27.68 -18.80
C GLU A 89 10.76 -28.47 -20.02
N ASP A 90 11.77 -27.96 -20.72
CA ASP A 90 12.43 -28.67 -21.80
C ASP A 90 13.11 -29.96 -21.29
N LEU A 91 13.80 -29.88 -20.15
CA LEU A 91 14.44 -31.02 -19.53
C LEU A 91 13.42 -32.08 -19.10
N LYS A 92 12.30 -31.68 -18.49
CA LYS A 92 11.20 -32.61 -18.15
C LYS A 92 10.68 -33.31 -19.40
N SER A 93 10.44 -32.55 -20.47
CA SER A 93 9.98 -33.09 -21.75
C SER A 93 10.97 -34.11 -22.33
N CYS A 94 12.26 -33.80 -22.30
CA CYS A 94 13.32 -34.71 -22.73
C CYS A 94 13.33 -36.02 -21.93
N ILE A 95 13.27 -35.93 -20.59
CA ILE A 95 13.28 -37.11 -19.70
C ILE A 95 12.05 -37.99 -19.95
N ILE A 96 10.86 -37.40 -20.03
CA ILE A 96 9.61 -38.13 -20.30
C ILE A 96 9.71 -38.84 -21.65
N GLN A 97 10.16 -38.14 -22.69
CA GLN A 97 10.28 -38.71 -24.02
C GLN A 97 11.31 -39.86 -24.07
N GLU A 98 12.44 -39.72 -23.40
CA GLU A 98 13.45 -40.79 -23.31
C GLU A 98 12.88 -42.02 -22.60
N TYR A 99 12.20 -41.84 -21.46
CA TYR A 99 11.56 -42.92 -20.73
C TYR A 99 10.51 -43.66 -21.57
N ILE A 100 9.64 -42.92 -22.27
CA ILE A 100 8.64 -43.50 -23.19
C ILE A 100 9.34 -44.33 -24.28
N ASN A 101 10.40 -43.79 -24.88
CA ASN A 101 11.14 -44.47 -25.94
C ASN A 101 11.81 -45.76 -25.44
N GLU A 102 12.44 -45.74 -24.27
CA GLU A 102 13.08 -46.91 -23.68
C GLU A 102 12.07 -47.97 -23.28
N PHE A 103 10.98 -47.58 -22.64
CA PHE A 103 9.88 -48.49 -22.31
C PHE A 103 9.34 -49.19 -23.55
N GLN A 104 9.07 -48.44 -24.63
CA GLN A 104 8.60 -49.01 -25.90
C GLN A 104 9.63 -49.95 -26.54
N LYS A 105 10.94 -49.65 -26.45
CA LYS A 105 12.00 -50.56 -26.90
C LYS A 105 11.95 -51.88 -26.12
N CYS A 106 11.88 -51.81 -24.79
CA CYS A 106 11.80 -52.98 -23.91
C CYS A 106 10.53 -53.81 -24.17
N LEU A 107 9.37 -53.16 -24.37
CA LEU A 107 8.11 -53.84 -24.67
C LEU A 107 8.19 -54.62 -25.99
N ARG A 108 8.80 -54.04 -27.03
CA ARG A 108 9.05 -54.74 -28.30
C ARG A 108 9.97 -55.95 -28.13
N GLN A 109 11.01 -55.84 -27.29
CA GLN A 109 11.87 -56.97 -26.97
C GLN A 109 11.09 -58.06 -26.23
N ALA A 110 10.24 -57.72 -25.27
CA ALA A 110 9.40 -58.68 -24.56
C ALA A 110 8.41 -59.39 -25.49
N ALA A 111 7.73 -58.64 -26.36
CA ALA A 111 6.78 -59.19 -27.35
C ALA A 111 7.45 -60.17 -28.34
N PHE A 112 8.74 -60.00 -28.61
CA PHE A 112 9.50 -60.97 -29.42
C PHE A 112 9.64 -62.34 -28.72
N PHE A 113 9.83 -62.36 -27.40
CA PHE A 113 9.99 -63.60 -26.63
C PHE A 113 8.66 -64.23 -26.20
N TYR A 114 7.63 -63.43 -25.93
CA TYR A 114 6.34 -63.88 -25.41
C TYR A 114 5.23 -63.59 -26.42
N LYS A 115 4.67 -64.65 -27.01
CA LYS A 115 3.64 -64.55 -28.06
C LYS A 115 2.30 -63.96 -27.58
N ASP A 116 2.06 -63.94 -26.27
CA ASP A 116 0.83 -63.44 -25.67
C ASP A 116 0.91 -61.93 -25.34
N ILE A 117 2.06 -61.29 -25.56
CA ILE A 117 2.24 -59.85 -25.37
C ILE A 117 1.94 -59.14 -26.69
N ASP A 118 0.90 -58.31 -26.70
CA ASP A 118 0.64 -57.35 -27.77
C ASP A 118 1.22 -55.97 -27.40
N VAL A 119 2.06 -55.41 -28.28
CA VAL A 119 2.66 -54.09 -28.12
C VAL A 119 1.60 -52.98 -28.16
N SER A 120 0.43 -53.26 -28.74
CA SER A 120 -0.69 -52.33 -28.86
C SER A 120 -1.70 -52.44 -27.69
N ASP A 121 -1.46 -53.34 -26.74
CA ASP A 121 -2.34 -53.50 -25.58
C ASP A 121 -2.32 -52.26 -24.69
N SER A 122 -3.50 -51.69 -24.41
CA SER A 122 -3.66 -50.48 -23.60
C SER A 122 -3.11 -50.62 -22.18
N ARG A 123 -2.92 -51.83 -21.67
CA ARG A 123 -2.30 -52.08 -20.36
C ARG A 123 -0.82 -51.68 -20.29
N PHE A 124 -0.18 -51.46 -21.44
CA PHE A 124 1.19 -50.95 -21.53
C PHE A 124 1.26 -49.48 -21.99
N ASP A 125 0.13 -48.77 -22.03
CA ASP A 125 0.12 -47.35 -22.35
C ASP A 125 0.63 -46.53 -21.16
N VAL A 126 1.87 -46.08 -21.25
CA VAL A 126 2.57 -45.27 -20.23
C VAL A 126 1.94 -43.90 -19.99
N ASN A 127 0.98 -43.46 -20.82
CA ASN A 127 0.23 -42.23 -20.61
C ASN A 127 -1.05 -42.44 -19.78
N LYS A 128 -1.29 -43.67 -19.31
CA LYS A 128 -2.43 -44.01 -18.45
C LYS A 128 -1.94 -44.49 -17.09
N ASP A 129 -2.66 -44.08 -16.06
CA ASP A 129 -2.46 -44.56 -14.70
C ASP A 129 -3.58 -45.55 -14.31
N VAL A 130 -3.36 -46.33 -13.24
CA VAL A 130 -4.35 -47.27 -12.70
C VAL A 130 -4.99 -46.67 -11.46
N VAL A 131 -6.26 -46.27 -11.57
CA VAL A 131 -7.07 -45.75 -10.45
C VAL A 131 -8.25 -46.69 -10.25
N ASP A 132 -8.42 -47.22 -9.03
CA ASP A 132 -9.49 -48.17 -8.67
C ASP A 132 -9.59 -49.40 -9.60
N GLY A 133 -8.47 -49.79 -10.23
CA GLY A 133 -8.40 -50.91 -11.17
C GLY A 133 -8.78 -50.57 -12.61
N GLU A 134 -9.08 -49.30 -12.91
CA GLU A 134 -9.37 -48.78 -14.25
C GLU A 134 -8.18 -47.96 -14.80
N LEU A 135 -7.97 -48.02 -16.12
CA LEU A 135 -6.92 -47.25 -16.80
C LEU A 135 -7.44 -45.85 -17.16
N VAL A 136 -6.89 -44.83 -16.51
CA VAL A 136 -7.32 -43.44 -16.63
C VAL A 136 -6.19 -42.58 -17.22
N SER A 137 -6.52 -41.76 -18.21
CA SER A 137 -5.61 -40.72 -18.74
C SER A 137 -5.85 -39.39 -18.03
N GLU A 138 -4.83 -38.55 -17.95
CA GLU A 138 -4.91 -37.19 -17.38
C GLU A 138 -6.13 -36.39 -17.89
N ALA A 139 -6.35 -36.35 -19.22
CA ALA A 139 -7.45 -35.62 -19.84
C ALA A 139 -8.86 -36.18 -19.52
N GLY A 140 -8.95 -37.40 -18.98
CA GLY A 140 -10.21 -38.07 -18.61
C GLY A 140 -10.50 -38.04 -17.10
N SER A 141 -9.56 -37.56 -16.29
CA SER A 141 -9.66 -37.51 -14.83
C SER A 141 -10.14 -36.14 -14.34
N SER A 142 -11.23 -35.62 -14.91
CA SER A 142 -11.88 -34.40 -14.41
C SER A 142 -12.69 -34.74 -13.15
N ARG A 143 -12.01 -34.90 -12.02
CA ARG A 143 -12.63 -34.70 -10.71
C ARG A 143 -12.33 -33.28 -10.29
N GLU A 144 -13.28 -32.38 -10.56
CA GLU A 144 -13.33 -31.06 -9.96
C GLU A 144 -13.27 -31.23 -8.44
N GLU A 145 -12.14 -30.86 -7.83
CA GLU A 145 -12.09 -30.59 -6.40
C GLU A 145 -12.78 -29.23 -6.16
N GLU A 146 -14.11 -29.23 -6.23
CA GLU A 146 -14.92 -28.21 -5.56
C GLU A 146 -14.71 -28.36 -4.04
N SER A 147 -13.88 -27.51 -3.45
CA SER A 147 -14.22 -26.86 -2.16
C SER A 147 -13.18 -25.84 -1.70
N ASP A 148 -12.89 -24.83 -2.52
CA ASP A 148 -12.37 -23.57 -1.98
C ASP A 148 -13.53 -22.60 -1.78
N LYS A 149 -14.23 -22.76 -0.66
CA LYS A 149 -15.20 -21.75 -0.19
C LYS A 149 -14.42 -20.55 0.31
N VAL A 150 -14.14 -19.63 -0.61
CA VAL A 150 -13.86 -18.23 -0.31
C VAL A 150 -15.02 -17.69 0.52
N ALA A 151 -14.79 -17.53 1.82
CA ALA A 151 -15.63 -16.71 2.67
C ALA A 151 -15.50 -15.25 2.20
N LYS A 152 -16.42 -14.83 1.35
CA LYS A 152 -16.59 -13.42 0.95
C LYS A 152 -16.97 -12.62 2.20
N GLY A 153 -16.01 -11.87 2.74
CA GLY A 153 -16.29 -10.85 3.75
C GLY A 153 -17.22 -9.78 3.17
N PRO A 154 -18.17 -9.24 3.94
CA PRO A 154 -18.98 -8.12 3.48
C PRO A 154 -18.15 -6.83 3.48
N ASP A 155 -17.88 -6.32 2.28
CA ASP A 155 -17.47 -4.92 2.07
C ASP A 155 -18.60 -4.00 2.57
N ALA A 156 -18.35 -3.31 3.68
CA ALA A 156 -19.12 -2.14 4.07
C ALA A 156 -18.42 -0.91 3.52
N ASN A 157 -18.78 -0.52 2.30
CA ASN A 157 -18.55 0.84 1.81
C ASN A 157 -19.49 1.77 2.58
N VAL A 158 -18.95 2.57 3.50
CA VAL A 158 -19.64 3.75 4.04
C VAL A 158 -19.11 4.93 3.26
N ASP A 159 -19.79 5.25 2.16
CA ASP A 159 -19.77 6.58 1.57
C ASP A 159 -20.33 7.56 2.61
N ASP A 160 -19.46 8.27 3.32
CA ASP A 160 -19.83 9.52 3.99
C ASP A 160 -19.36 10.69 3.12
N ALA A 161 -20.05 10.84 2.00
CA ALA A 161 -20.02 12.06 1.20
C ALA A 161 -20.86 13.12 1.91
N VAL A 162 -20.25 13.86 2.84
CA VAL A 162 -20.79 15.15 3.29
C VAL A 162 -20.69 16.13 2.12
N VAL A 163 -21.75 16.16 1.33
CA VAL A 163 -22.11 17.31 0.49
C VAL A 163 -22.62 18.39 1.45
N VAL A 164 -21.78 19.36 1.78
CA VAL A 164 -22.31 20.65 2.26
C VAL A 164 -22.67 21.42 1.01
N GLU A 165 -23.96 21.59 0.77
CA GLU A 165 -24.46 22.49 -0.25
C GLU A 165 -24.10 23.93 0.14
N ASP A 166 -23.32 24.58 -0.72
CA ASP A 166 -23.34 26.03 -0.86
C ASP A 166 -24.73 26.43 -1.38
N VAL A 167 -25.48 27.18 -0.57
CA VAL A 167 -26.59 28.00 -1.04
C VAL A 167 -26.31 29.43 -0.62
N ASP A 168 -26.09 30.25 -1.65
CA ASP A 168 -26.05 31.71 -1.67
C ASP A 168 -27.22 32.36 -0.92
N GLU A 169 -26.98 33.50 -0.25
CA GLU A 169 -27.67 34.73 -0.64
C GLU A 169 -27.03 35.99 -0.03
N GLU A 170 -26.68 36.88 -0.95
CA GLU A 170 -26.35 38.29 -0.86
C GLU A 170 -27.33 39.09 0.02
N THR A 171 -26.84 40.06 0.80
CA THR A 171 -27.56 41.33 1.01
C THR A 171 -26.62 42.39 1.60
N THR A 172 -26.30 43.36 0.75
CA THR A 172 -26.20 44.83 0.98
C THR A 172 -25.47 45.36 2.22
#